data_AF-A0A2G5IX53-F1
#
_entry.id   AF-A0A2G5IX53-F1
#
_cell.length_a   1.000
_cell.length_b   1.000
_cell.length_c   1.000
_cell.angle_alpha   90.00
_cell.angle_beta   90.00
_cell.angle_gamma   90.00
#
_symmetry.space_group_name_H-M   'P 1'
#
loop_
_entity.id
_entity.type
_entity.pdbx_description
1 polymer ?
#
loop_
_entity_poly.entity_id
_entity_poly.type
_entity_poly.pdbx_seq_one_letter_code
_entity_poly.pdbx_strand_id
1 'polypeptide(L)'
;MTTAAKSIPPHGTDARYKGNRTGTRPPCRCTRCTRGHRQADVQRELRRLRGERNLVPCTEILPHIQMLRASGMSQTMIAREAGVAQAVISYITTGRNKTCQTEIARRILAVQPHRFDGNAERPAIGSIRRIRALYSLGHSRADISALSGLSVASISLLAEARWNVIDNLAATALAAAYDELKNSRGNNWKNERRATAEGWRDPLWWEDFGGIDDPDFDPAAVDRELRRTELAAVRREEITHLAAFGCTAEEIHQRLNEEIALSTVRQIVQEWRTGQKRERKQVAA
;
A
#
# COMPACT_ATOMS: atom_id res chain seq x y z
N MET A 1 -3.13 26.52 14.56
CA MET A 1 -3.99 27.41 13.75
C MET A 1 -5.25 27.71 14.54
N THR A 2 -5.45 28.96 14.94
CA THR A 2 -6.64 29.43 15.66
C THR A 2 -7.85 29.33 14.73
N THR A 3 -8.81 28.48 15.08
CA THR A 3 -10.06 28.32 14.32
C THR A 3 -10.81 29.64 14.36
N ALA A 4 -10.85 30.38 13.25
CA ALA A 4 -11.61 31.62 13.15
C ALA A 4 -13.06 31.38 13.60
N ALA A 5 -13.55 32.20 14.54
CA ALA A 5 -14.92 32.12 15.02
C ALA A 5 -15.87 32.25 13.81
N LYS A 6 -16.73 31.25 13.60
CA LYS A 6 -17.68 31.26 12.48
C LYS A 6 -18.52 32.53 12.52
N SER A 7 -18.48 33.32 11.46
CA SER A 7 -19.24 34.56 11.36
C SER A 7 -20.74 34.30 11.51
N ILE A 8 -21.43 35.24 12.15
CA ILE A 8 -22.88 35.17 12.30
C ILE A 8 -23.50 35.30 10.89
N PRO A 9 -24.39 34.38 10.48
CA PRO A 9 -25.02 34.47 9.16
C PRO A 9 -25.82 35.76 9.01
N PRO A 10 -25.86 36.34 7.81
CA PRO A 10 -26.60 37.57 7.56
C PRO A 10 -28.11 37.37 7.78
N HIS A 11 -28.79 38.45 8.15
CA HIS A 11 -30.25 38.48 8.22
C HIS A 11 -30.87 38.18 6.85
N GLY A 12 -32.02 37.51 6.84
CA GLY A 12 -32.65 37.04 5.60
C GLY A 12 -32.28 35.61 5.19
N THR A 13 -31.49 34.89 5.99
CA THR A 13 -31.11 33.50 5.71
C THR A 13 -31.82 32.50 6.63
N ASP A 14 -32.04 31.27 6.13
CA ASP A 14 -32.56 30.14 6.90
C ASP A 14 -31.70 29.85 8.15
N ALA A 15 -30.37 29.97 8.00
CA ALA A 15 -29.41 29.75 9.08
C ALA A 15 -29.53 30.79 10.21
N ARG A 16 -29.79 32.07 9.87
CA ARG A 16 -30.02 33.13 10.86
C ARG A 16 -31.37 32.96 11.55
N TYR A 17 -32.39 32.49 10.83
CA TYR A 17 -33.69 32.16 11.43
C TYR A 17 -33.57 31.01 12.44
N LYS A 18 -32.91 29.90 12.10
CA LYS A 18 -32.87 28.71 12.97
C LYS A 18 -31.97 28.86 14.20
N GLY A 19 -30.94 29.71 14.16
CA GLY A 19 -29.94 29.74 15.22
C GLY A 19 -29.03 28.51 15.19
N ASN A 20 -28.38 28.17 16.30
CA ASN A 20 -27.61 26.92 16.43
C ASN A 20 -28.16 26.05 17.58
N ARG A 21 -27.82 24.76 17.55
CA ARG A 21 -28.30 23.78 18.56
C ARG A 21 -27.73 24.04 19.97
N THR A 22 -26.53 24.61 20.07
CA THR A 22 -25.85 24.88 21.33
C THR A 22 -26.31 26.16 22.02
N GLY A 23 -27.24 26.93 21.42
CA GLY A 23 -27.76 28.18 21.99
C GLY A 23 -26.83 29.39 21.86
N THR A 24 -25.54 29.19 21.54
CA THR A 24 -24.54 30.25 21.35
C THR A 24 -24.93 31.28 20.28
N ARG A 25 -25.78 30.89 19.33
CA ARG A 25 -26.36 31.76 18.30
C ARG A 25 -27.88 31.69 18.40
N PRO A 26 -28.53 32.68 19.05
CA PRO A 26 -29.98 32.67 19.17
C PRO A 26 -30.64 32.81 17.78
N PRO A 27 -31.82 32.21 17.59
CA PRO A 27 -32.59 32.36 16.38
C PRO A 27 -33.08 33.82 16.23
N CYS A 28 -33.16 34.31 14.98
CA CYS A 28 -33.75 35.61 14.69
C CYS A 28 -35.12 35.47 14.04
N ARG A 29 -36.13 36.17 14.57
CA ARG A 29 -37.52 36.14 14.09
C ARG A 29 -37.96 37.39 13.32
N CYS A 30 -37.03 38.27 12.95
CA CYS A 30 -37.38 39.46 12.17
C CYS A 30 -37.95 39.07 10.79
N THR A 31 -38.76 39.96 10.21
CA THR A 31 -39.48 39.72 8.94
C THR A 31 -38.58 39.22 7.81
N ARG A 32 -37.35 39.75 7.72
CA ARG A 32 -36.34 39.28 6.74
C ARG A 32 -35.98 37.81 6.95
N CYS A 33 -35.64 37.40 8.17
CA CYS A 33 -35.26 36.03 8.48
C CYS A 33 -36.44 35.05 8.31
N THR A 34 -37.65 35.46 8.68
CA THR A 34 -38.86 34.65 8.47
C THR A 34 -39.16 34.44 6.98
N ARG A 35 -38.98 35.48 6.15
CA ARG A 35 -39.09 35.36 4.68
C ARG A 35 -38.01 34.44 4.11
N GLY A 36 -36.76 34.58 4.56
CA GLY A 36 -35.66 33.72 4.15
C GLY A 36 -35.89 32.25 4.51
N HIS A 37 -36.46 31.97 5.68
CA HIS A 37 -36.86 30.62 6.09
C HIS A 37 -37.95 30.04 5.19
N ARG A 38 -39.03 30.78 4.93
CA ARG A 38 -40.09 30.35 4.00
C ARG A 38 -39.57 30.09 2.59
N GLN A 39 -38.70 30.95 2.07
CA GLN A 39 -38.08 30.74 0.76
C GLN A 39 -37.27 29.43 0.74
N ALA A 40 -36.49 29.17 1.80
CA ALA A 40 -35.75 27.91 1.92
C ALA A 40 -36.68 26.70 2.04
N ASP A 41 -37.83 26.80 2.71
CA ASP A 41 -38.83 25.73 2.78
C ASP A 41 -39.45 25.43 1.41
N VAL A 42 -39.86 26.47 0.67
CA VAL A 42 -40.37 26.31 -0.71
C VAL A 42 -39.32 25.63 -1.58
N GLN A 43 -38.06 26.05 -1.49
CA GLN A 43 -36.97 25.42 -2.24
C GLN A 43 -36.74 23.96 -1.84
N ARG A 44 -36.82 23.62 -0.55
CA ARG A 44 -36.73 22.23 -0.07
C ARG A 44 -37.86 21.38 -0.64
N GLU A 45 -39.08 21.89 -0.64
CA GLU A 45 -40.25 21.17 -1.16
C GLU A 45 -40.19 21.01 -2.68
N LEU A 46 -39.76 22.04 -3.42
CA LEU A 46 -39.54 21.92 -4.87
C LEU A 46 -38.51 20.83 -5.22
N ARG A 47 -37.39 20.75 -4.49
CA ARG A 47 -36.40 19.68 -4.69
C ARG A 47 -36.96 18.29 -4.41
N ARG A 48 -37.74 18.16 -3.32
CA ARG A 48 -38.42 16.91 -2.97
C ARG A 48 -39.41 16.49 -4.06
N LEU A 49 -40.23 17.41 -4.56
CA LEU A 49 -41.20 17.15 -5.64
C LEU A 49 -40.52 16.75 -6.96
N ARG A 50 -39.32 17.29 -7.23
CA ARG A 50 -38.49 16.91 -8.39
C ARG A 50 -37.75 15.58 -8.22
N GLY A 51 -37.87 14.93 -7.06
CA GLY A 51 -37.15 13.68 -6.77
C GLY A 51 -35.64 13.86 -6.57
N GLU A 52 -35.15 15.09 -6.40
CA GLU A 52 -33.74 15.36 -6.15
C GLU A 52 -33.35 14.84 -4.76
N ARG A 53 -32.58 13.75 -4.71
CA ARG A 53 -32.02 13.25 -3.45
C ARG A 53 -30.98 14.24 -2.96
N ASN A 54 -31.18 14.78 -1.75
CA ASN A 54 -30.19 15.66 -1.09
C ASN A 54 -29.04 14.87 -0.44
N LEU A 55 -29.24 13.57 -0.23
CA LEU A 55 -28.27 12.66 0.35
C LEU A 55 -27.97 11.56 -0.65
N VAL A 56 -26.69 11.26 -0.83
CA VAL A 56 -26.20 10.14 -1.62
C VAL A 56 -25.50 9.14 -0.71
N PRO A 57 -25.56 7.84 -1.00
CA PRO A 57 -24.78 6.82 -0.31
C PRO A 57 -23.28 7.11 -0.43
N CYS A 58 -22.57 7.05 0.69
CA CYS A 58 -21.11 7.23 0.70
C CYS A 58 -20.38 6.12 -0.07
N THR A 59 -21.02 4.96 -0.24
CA THR A 59 -20.53 3.83 -1.03
C THR A 59 -20.26 4.18 -2.49
N GLU A 60 -20.95 5.18 -3.04
CA GLU A 60 -20.75 5.63 -4.43
C GLU A 60 -19.48 6.50 -4.58
N ILE A 61 -18.99 7.10 -3.50
CA ILE A 61 -17.88 8.06 -3.52
C ILE A 61 -16.59 7.42 -2.99
N LEU A 62 -16.73 6.40 -2.14
CA LEU A 62 -15.61 5.71 -1.50
C LEU A 62 -14.57 5.17 -2.51
N PRO A 63 -14.96 4.55 -3.65
CA PRO A 63 -13.99 4.09 -4.64
C PRO A 63 -13.14 5.23 -5.23
N HIS A 64 -13.75 6.39 -5.48
CA HIS A 64 -13.04 7.57 -5.98
C HIS A 64 -12.02 8.08 -4.95
N ILE A 65 -12.40 8.16 -3.67
CA ILE A 65 -11.47 8.56 -2.60
C ILE A 65 -10.30 7.58 -2.50
N GLN A 66 -10.56 6.27 -2.62
CA GLN A 66 -9.51 5.25 -2.61
C GLN A 66 -8.57 5.39 -3.82
N MET A 67 -9.11 5.65 -5.01
CA MET A 67 -8.31 5.92 -6.22
C MET A 67 -7.40 7.15 -6.04
N LEU A 68 -7.91 8.26 -5.49
CA LEU A 68 -7.10 9.46 -5.20
C LEU A 68 -5.99 9.18 -4.17
N ARG A 69 -6.27 8.33 -3.18
CA ARG A 69 -5.25 7.91 -2.20
C ARG A 69 -4.20 7.01 -2.83
N ALA A 70 -4.59 6.11 -3.73
CA ALA A 70 -3.66 5.26 -4.48
C ALA A 70 -2.73 6.09 -5.38
N SER A 71 -3.18 7.23 -5.91
CA SER A 71 -2.33 8.18 -6.64
C SER A 71 -1.38 8.98 -5.75
N GLY A 72 -1.44 8.79 -4.42
CA GLY A 72 -0.55 9.40 -3.43
C GLY A 72 -1.11 10.64 -2.73
N MET A 73 -2.37 11.01 -2.95
CA MET A 73 -2.97 12.17 -2.28
C MET A 73 -3.36 11.84 -0.83
N SER A 74 -3.07 12.75 0.11
CA SER A 74 -3.55 12.61 1.49
C SER A 74 -5.03 12.98 1.63
N GLN A 75 -5.68 12.52 2.70
CA GLN A 75 -7.06 12.93 3.01
C GLN A 75 -7.20 14.45 3.18
N THR A 76 -6.14 15.11 3.68
CA THR A 76 -6.11 16.56 3.88
C THR A 76 -6.09 17.29 2.55
N MET A 77 -5.31 16.84 1.58
CA MET A 77 -5.29 17.42 0.24
C MET A 77 -6.60 17.16 -0.50
N ILE A 78 -7.11 15.92 -0.48
CA ILE A 78 -8.42 15.61 -1.09
C ILE A 78 -9.49 16.55 -0.53
N ALA A 79 -9.50 16.77 0.80
CA ALA A 79 -10.44 17.68 1.44
C ALA A 79 -10.25 19.13 1.01
N ARG A 80 -8.99 19.60 0.90
CA ARG A 80 -8.66 20.95 0.46
C ARG A 80 -9.11 21.20 -0.99
N GLU A 81 -8.80 20.29 -1.91
CA GLU A 81 -9.19 20.39 -3.31
C GLU A 81 -10.71 20.31 -3.50
N ALA A 82 -11.38 19.41 -2.75
CA ALA A 82 -12.84 19.37 -2.71
C ALA A 82 -13.45 20.57 -1.95
N GLY A 83 -12.63 21.37 -1.26
CA GLY A 83 -13.03 22.46 -0.35
C GLY A 83 -14.05 22.04 0.72
N VAL A 84 -13.82 20.87 1.31
CA VAL A 84 -14.58 20.30 2.44
C VAL A 84 -13.68 20.17 3.67
N ALA A 85 -14.28 19.96 4.85
CA ALA A 85 -13.49 19.68 6.04
C ALA A 85 -12.86 18.28 5.96
N GLN A 86 -11.60 18.12 6.38
CA GLN A 86 -10.90 16.82 6.37
C GLN A 86 -11.66 15.72 7.12
N ALA A 87 -12.35 16.07 8.21
CA ALA A 87 -13.20 15.15 8.96
C ALA A 87 -14.27 14.48 8.07
N VAL A 88 -14.77 15.15 7.02
CA VAL A 88 -15.74 14.58 6.08
C VAL A 88 -15.12 13.40 5.33
N ILE A 89 -13.91 13.56 4.81
CA ILE A 89 -13.19 12.48 4.10
C ILE A 89 -12.89 11.32 5.05
N SER A 90 -12.44 11.63 6.27
CA SER A 90 -12.19 10.62 7.31
C SER A 90 -13.46 9.83 7.66
N TYR A 91 -14.60 10.50 7.86
CA TYR A 91 -15.86 9.84 8.21
C TYR A 91 -16.46 9.01 7.07
N ILE A 92 -16.23 9.41 5.81
CA ILE A 92 -16.60 8.59 4.65
C ILE A 92 -15.71 7.34 4.60
N THR A 93 -14.38 7.52 4.72
CA THR A 93 -13.40 6.42 4.60
C THR A 93 -13.55 5.39 5.72
N THR A 94 -13.87 5.83 6.94
CA THR A 94 -14.07 4.96 8.11
C THR A 94 -15.48 4.36 8.19
N GLY A 95 -16.38 4.71 7.26
CA GLY A 95 -17.77 4.24 7.27
C GLY A 95 -18.65 4.84 8.37
N ARG A 96 -18.15 5.84 9.12
CA ARG A 96 -18.93 6.54 10.15
C ARG A 96 -20.15 7.26 9.56
N ASN A 97 -20.01 7.80 8.35
CA ASN A 97 -21.13 8.36 7.60
C ASN A 97 -21.56 7.40 6.49
N LYS A 98 -22.80 6.90 6.55
CA LYS A 98 -23.39 6.06 5.49
C LYS A 98 -23.90 6.87 4.29
N THR A 99 -24.22 8.14 4.52
CA THR A 99 -24.72 9.08 3.50
C THR A 99 -24.05 10.44 3.65
N CYS A 100 -23.85 11.14 2.54
CA CYS A 100 -23.40 12.54 2.54
C CYS A 100 -24.25 13.40 1.63
N GLN A 101 -24.13 14.72 1.74
CA GLN A 101 -24.87 15.63 0.87
C GLN A 101 -24.42 15.51 -0.59
N THR A 102 -25.36 15.61 -1.53
CA THR A 102 -25.10 15.52 -2.97
C THR A 102 -24.06 16.55 -3.44
N GLU A 103 -24.10 17.76 -2.87
CA GLU A 103 -23.11 18.79 -3.20
C GLU A 103 -21.69 18.44 -2.70
N ILE A 104 -21.57 17.82 -1.52
CA ILE A 104 -20.28 17.33 -1.01
C ILE A 104 -19.76 16.22 -1.92
N ALA A 105 -20.63 15.28 -2.30
CA ALA A 105 -20.28 14.19 -3.19
C ALA A 105 -19.77 14.70 -4.53
N ARG A 106 -20.50 15.64 -5.15
CA ARG A 106 -20.12 16.28 -6.42
C ARG A 106 -18.75 16.94 -6.34
N ARG A 107 -18.45 17.65 -5.25
CA ARG A 107 -17.15 18.31 -5.05
C ARG A 107 -16.02 17.31 -4.86
N ILE A 108 -16.25 16.20 -4.15
CA ILE A 108 -15.24 15.13 -3.99
C ILE A 108 -14.99 14.41 -5.32
N LEU A 109 -16.05 14.08 -6.06
CA LEU A 109 -15.96 13.42 -7.38
C LEU A 109 -15.29 14.29 -8.44
N ALA A 110 -15.34 15.62 -8.30
CA ALA A 110 -14.65 16.55 -9.20
C ALA A 110 -13.13 16.61 -8.98
N VAL A 111 -12.62 16.12 -7.84
CA VAL A 111 -11.17 16.08 -7.58
C VAL A 111 -10.52 15.06 -8.50
N GLN A 112 -9.52 15.50 -9.24
CA GLN A 112 -8.77 14.66 -10.17
C GLN A 112 -7.50 14.09 -9.50
N PRO A 113 -7.09 12.86 -9.83
CA PRO A 113 -5.86 12.26 -9.32
C PRO A 113 -4.65 13.04 -9.84
N HIS A 114 -3.81 13.50 -8.91
CA HIS A 114 -2.49 14.05 -9.20
C HIS A 114 -1.48 13.43 -8.23
N ARG A 115 -0.20 13.34 -8.63
CA ARG A 115 0.89 12.88 -7.76
C ARG A 115 1.30 14.00 -6.81
N PHE A 116 0.57 14.22 -5.72
CA PHE A 116 1.02 15.15 -4.68
C PHE A 116 0.54 14.74 -3.30
N ASP A 117 1.51 14.48 -2.44
CA ASP A 117 1.68 15.01 -1.09
C ASP A 117 2.94 14.33 -0.56
N GLY A 118 3.98 15.12 -0.31
CA GLY A 118 5.15 14.64 0.41
C GLY A 118 4.81 14.16 1.82
N ASN A 119 3.68 14.60 2.38
CA ASN A 119 3.33 14.44 3.81
C ASN A 119 2.38 13.29 4.11
N ALA A 120 1.98 12.48 3.12
CA ALA A 120 1.24 11.26 3.43
C ALA A 120 2.20 10.25 4.06
N GLU A 121 2.03 9.94 5.34
CA GLU A 121 2.83 8.92 6.01
C GLU A 121 2.57 7.55 5.38
N ARG A 122 3.64 6.82 5.07
CA ARG A 122 3.62 5.44 4.58
C ARG A 122 4.47 4.55 5.49
N PRO A 123 4.24 3.22 5.49
CA PRO A 123 5.13 2.28 6.17
C PRO A 123 6.58 2.50 5.74
N ALA A 124 7.47 2.65 6.71
CA ALA A 124 8.89 2.88 6.44
C ALA A 124 9.60 1.65 5.87
N ILE A 125 8.98 0.47 5.94
CA ILE A 125 9.59 -0.83 5.66
C ILE A 125 10.28 -0.91 4.30
N GLY A 126 9.66 -0.37 3.25
CA GLY A 126 10.25 -0.36 1.91
C GLY A 126 11.53 0.48 1.83
N SER A 127 11.55 1.62 2.50
CA SER A 127 12.75 2.47 2.58
C SER A 127 13.84 1.86 3.47
N ILE A 128 13.45 1.22 4.57
CA ILE A 128 14.37 0.48 5.45
C ILE A 128 15.07 -0.62 4.64
N ARG A 129 14.31 -1.45 3.91
CA ARG A 129 14.84 -2.54 3.08
C ARG A 129 15.78 -2.03 1.99
N ARG A 130 15.43 -0.93 1.30
CA ARG A 130 16.30 -0.28 0.30
C ARG A 130 17.62 0.19 0.88
N ILE A 131 17.61 0.91 2.01
CA ILE A 131 18.85 1.39 2.64
C ILE A 131 19.74 0.21 3.04
N ARG A 132 19.16 -0.84 3.63
CA ARG A 132 19.88 -2.06 4.03
C ARG A 132 20.48 -2.80 2.84
N ALA A 133 19.75 -2.87 1.73
CA ALA A 133 20.24 -3.43 0.48
C ALA A 133 21.42 -2.61 -0.08
N LEU A 134 21.36 -1.28 -0.06
CA LEU A 134 22.50 -0.45 -0.47
C LEU A 134 23.72 -0.62 0.44
N TYR A 135 23.52 -0.84 1.74
CA TYR A 135 24.63 -1.16 2.64
C TYR A 135 25.30 -2.48 2.28
N SER A 136 24.55 -3.49 1.83
CA SER A 136 25.13 -4.76 1.37
C SER A 136 26.04 -4.60 0.14
N LEU A 137 25.78 -3.58 -0.70
CA LEU A 137 26.65 -3.21 -1.82
C LEU A 137 27.81 -2.29 -1.41
N GLY A 138 27.94 -1.97 -0.11
CA GLY A 138 29.00 -1.11 0.40
C GLY A 138 28.76 0.40 0.24
N HIS A 139 27.53 0.84 -0.07
CA HIS A 139 27.22 2.28 -0.09
C HIS A 139 27.21 2.87 1.31
N SER A 140 27.84 4.03 1.47
CA SER A 140 27.88 4.76 2.72
C SER A 140 26.59 5.55 2.96
N ARG A 141 26.35 5.94 4.20
CA ARG A 141 25.26 6.87 4.53
C ARG A 141 25.40 8.21 3.82
N ALA A 142 26.63 8.64 3.54
CA ALA A 142 26.90 9.88 2.84
C ALA A 142 26.48 9.77 1.37
N ASP A 143 26.75 8.64 0.72
CA ASP A 143 26.37 8.39 -0.68
C ASP A 143 24.84 8.43 -0.83
N ILE A 144 24.13 7.73 0.05
CA ILE A 144 22.67 7.69 0.05
C ILE A 144 22.09 9.07 0.37
N SER A 145 22.65 9.76 1.36
CA SER A 145 22.24 11.12 1.77
C SER A 145 22.41 12.13 0.64
N ALA A 146 23.53 12.06 -0.10
CA ALA A 146 23.83 12.96 -1.21
C ALA A 146 22.80 12.84 -2.35
N LEU A 147 22.34 11.63 -2.65
CA LEU A 147 21.33 11.39 -3.69
C LEU A 147 19.90 11.62 -3.22
N SER A 148 19.56 11.20 -2.00
CA SER A 148 18.18 11.28 -1.51
C SER A 148 17.85 12.66 -0.91
N GLY A 149 18.84 13.52 -0.65
CA GLY A 149 18.67 14.80 0.04
C GLY A 149 18.25 14.69 1.52
N LEU A 150 18.23 13.49 2.09
CA LEU A 150 17.92 13.26 3.50
C LEU A 150 19.19 13.39 4.34
N SER A 151 19.04 13.73 5.63
CA SER A 151 20.19 13.81 6.52
C SER A 151 20.82 12.42 6.75
N VAL A 152 22.14 12.38 6.91
CA VAL A 152 22.90 11.16 7.29
C VAL A 152 22.34 10.52 8.57
N ALA A 153 21.84 11.33 9.51
CA ALA A 153 21.19 10.85 10.72
C ALA A 153 19.88 10.10 10.41
N SER A 154 19.03 10.66 9.53
CA SER A 154 17.79 10.01 9.07
C SER A 154 18.06 8.67 8.42
N ILE A 155 19.08 8.58 7.56
CA ILE A 155 19.50 7.31 6.92
C ILE A 155 19.89 6.27 7.99
N SER A 156 20.62 6.70 9.03
CA SER A 156 21.04 5.81 10.13
C SER A 156 19.84 5.26 10.91
N LEU A 157 18.93 6.15 11.31
CA LEU A 157 17.73 5.79 12.08
C LEU A 157 16.81 4.86 11.29
N LEU A 158 16.68 5.08 9.98
CA LEU A 158 15.92 4.20 9.10
C LEU A 158 16.59 2.83 8.93
N ALA A 159 17.90 2.77 8.70
CA ALA A 159 18.61 1.47 8.63
C ALA A 159 18.41 0.63 9.90
N GLU A 160 18.34 1.28 11.06
CA GLU A 160 18.07 0.67 12.37
C GLU A 160 16.59 0.36 12.62
N ALA A 161 15.70 0.64 11.67
CA ALA A 161 14.25 0.48 11.81
C ALA A 161 13.67 1.22 13.03
N ARG A 162 14.22 2.39 13.39
CA ARG A 162 13.73 3.21 14.51
C ARG A 162 12.41 3.92 14.18
N TRP A 163 12.05 4.03 12.91
CA TRP A 163 10.83 4.66 12.43
C TRP A 163 9.93 3.64 11.76
N ASN A 164 8.65 3.62 12.14
CA ASN A 164 7.65 2.74 11.54
C ASN A 164 6.95 3.38 10.33
N VAL A 165 6.96 4.71 10.28
CA VAL A 165 6.36 5.51 9.21
C VAL A 165 7.33 6.58 8.75
N ILE A 166 7.24 6.94 7.48
CA ILE A 166 7.95 8.07 6.88
C ILE A 166 7.02 8.86 5.98
N ASP A 167 7.37 10.12 5.76
CA ASP A 167 6.69 10.94 4.78
C ASP A 167 6.96 10.40 3.35
N ASN A 168 5.96 10.55 2.47
CA ASN A 168 6.01 10.06 1.11
C ASN A 168 7.10 10.73 0.27
N LEU A 169 7.52 11.96 0.58
CA LEU A 169 8.61 12.62 -0.13
C LEU A 169 9.95 11.93 0.16
N ALA A 170 10.24 11.65 1.43
CA ALA A 170 11.40 10.89 1.87
C ALA A 170 11.38 9.47 1.29
N ALA A 171 10.22 8.82 1.29
CA ALA A 171 10.05 7.50 0.67
C ALA A 171 10.41 7.51 -0.83
N THR A 172 9.89 8.50 -1.55
CA THR A 172 10.12 8.67 -3.00
C THR A 172 11.58 9.01 -3.28
N ALA A 173 12.20 9.90 -2.49
CA ALA A 173 13.59 10.28 -2.65
C ALA A 173 14.55 9.11 -2.36
N LEU A 174 14.24 8.27 -1.38
CA LEU A 174 15.00 7.04 -1.11
C LEU A 174 14.82 5.97 -2.19
N ALA A 175 13.63 5.85 -2.77
CA ALA A 175 13.42 4.96 -3.91
C ALA A 175 14.26 5.39 -5.12
N ALA A 176 14.28 6.68 -5.45
CA ALA A 176 15.14 7.23 -6.50
C ALA A 176 16.63 6.99 -6.21
N ALA A 177 17.11 7.30 -5.00
CA ALA A 177 18.50 7.04 -4.63
C ALA A 177 18.89 5.55 -4.71
N TYR A 178 17.94 4.66 -4.39
CA TYR A 178 18.13 3.22 -4.53
C TYR A 178 18.25 2.81 -6.00
N ASP A 179 17.35 3.28 -6.87
CA ASP A 179 17.38 2.94 -8.29
C ASP A 179 18.67 3.39 -8.99
N GLU A 180 19.23 4.53 -8.58
CA GLU A 180 20.53 5.02 -9.08
C GLU A 180 21.72 4.16 -8.60
N LEU A 181 21.69 3.73 -7.33
CA LEU A 181 22.84 3.08 -6.71
C LEU A 181 22.86 1.54 -6.82
N LYS A 182 21.69 0.90 -7.02
CA LYS A 182 21.53 -0.56 -6.91
C LYS A 182 22.41 -1.39 -7.86
N ASN A 183 22.85 -0.81 -8.97
CA ASN A 183 23.69 -1.47 -9.97
C ASN A 183 25.20 -1.19 -9.82
N SER A 184 25.60 -0.55 -8.71
CA SER A 184 26.98 -0.14 -8.46
C SER A 184 27.44 -0.55 -7.06
N ARG A 185 28.73 -0.83 -6.90
CA ARG A 185 29.34 -1.05 -5.58
C ARG A 185 29.83 0.26 -4.99
N GLY A 186 29.54 0.47 -3.70
CA GLY A 186 30.11 1.54 -2.91
C GLY A 186 31.48 1.16 -2.34
N ASN A 187 32.15 2.12 -1.68
CA ASN A 187 33.51 1.94 -1.16
C ASN A 187 33.58 1.81 0.38
N ASN A 188 32.46 1.47 1.04
CA ASN A 188 32.38 1.36 2.49
C ASN A 188 32.21 -0.10 2.96
N TRP A 189 33.35 -0.78 3.12
CA TRP A 189 33.42 -2.16 3.60
C TRP A 189 32.78 -2.37 4.99
N LYS A 190 32.69 -1.33 5.84
CA LYS A 190 32.07 -1.45 7.17
C LYS A 190 30.56 -1.65 7.06
N ASN A 191 29.92 -0.98 6.11
CA ASN A 191 28.50 -1.13 5.85
C ASN A 191 28.20 -2.49 5.21
N GLU A 192 29.04 -2.94 4.29
CA GLU A 192 28.94 -4.28 3.70
C GLU A 192 29.06 -5.35 4.79
N ARG A 193 30.10 -5.28 5.63
CA ARG A 193 30.28 -6.22 6.76
C ARG A 193 29.11 -6.21 7.73
N ARG A 194 28.54 -5.03 8.01
CA ARG A 194 27.34 -4.91 8.85
C ARG A 194 26.14 -5.59 8.20
N ALA A 195 25.90 -5.35 6.90
CA ALA A 195 24.80 -5.98 6.18
C ALA A 195 24.92 -7.50 6.20
N THR A 196 26.13 -8.05 6.01
CA THR A 196 26.38 -9.50 6.14
C THR A 196 26.08 -10.00 7.56
N ALA A 197 26.57 -9.32 8.60
CA ALA A 197 26.35 -9.73 9.99
C ALA A 197 24.87 -9.71 10.39
N GLU A 198 24.10 -8.75 9.87
CA GLU A 198 22.67 -8.58 10.13
C GLU A 198 21.79 -9.40 9.16
N GLY A 199 22.39 -10.12 8.20
CA GLY A 199 21.67 -10.91 7.21
C GLY A 199 20.81 -10.07 6.25
N TRP A 200 21.19 -8.82 5.99
CA TRP A 200 20.44 -7.96 5.07
C TRP A 200 20.64 -8.40 3.61
N ARG A 201 19.53 -8.46 2.87
CA ARG A 201 19.49 -8.87 1.47
C ARG A 201 19.94 -7.75 0.54
N ASP A 202 20.67 -8.13 -0.50
CA ASP A 202 21.15 -7.22 -1.54
C ASP A 202 20.04 -6.87 -2.56
N PRO A 203 20.28 -5.89 -3.45
CA PRO A 203 19.30 -5.53 -4.47
C PRO A 203 18.91 -6.67 -5.41
N LEU A 204 19.84 -7.55 -5.78
CA LEU A 204 19.56 -8.64 -6.71
C LEU A 204 18.57 -9.63 -6.11
N TRP A 205 18.73 -9.98 -4.83
CA TRP A 205 17.78 -10.81 -4.10
C TRP A 205 16.37 -10.20 -4.10
N TRP A 206 16.26 -8.88 -3.90
CA TRP A 206 14.96 -8.19 -3.94
C TRP A 206 14.37 -8.11 -5.36
N GLU A 207 15.20 -8.10 -6.40
CA GLU A 207 14.74 -8.19 -7.80
C GLU A 207 14.21 -9.58 -8.13
N ASP A 208 14.87 -10.64 -7.64
CA ASP A 208 14.48 -12.04 -7.87
C ASP A 208 13.18 -12.42 -7.14
N PHE A 209 13.02 -11.98 -5.89
CA PHE A 209 11.88 -12.39 -5.05
C PHE A 209 10.77 -11.33 -4.91
N GLY A 210 11.06 -10.06 -5.23
CA GLY A 210 10.10 -8.97 -5.09
C GLY A 210 9.75 -8.66 -3.62
N GLY A 211 8.59 -8.03 -3.40
CA GLY A 211 8.07 -7.79 -2.05
C GLY A 211 8.80 -6.70 -1.24
N ILE A 212 9.72 -5.94 -1.84
CA ILE A 212 10.51 -4.92 -1.11
C ILE A 212 9.62 -3.89 -0.37
N ASP A 213 8.47 -3.53 -0.95
CA ASP A 213 7.50 -2.59 -0.38
C ASP A 213 6.35 -3.24 0.40
N ASP A 214 6.24 -4.57 0.37
CA ASP A 214 5.16 -5.30 1.02
C ASP A 214 5.49 -5.51 2.52
N PRO A 215 4.73 -4.88 3.45
CA PRO A 215 4.96 -5.05 4.87
C PRO A 215 4.73 -6.49 5.36
N ASP A 216 3.88 -7.25 4.67
CA ASP A 216 3.51 -8.61 5.07
C ASP A 216 4.44 -9.67 4.46
N PHE A 217 5.32 -9.28 3.53
CA PHE A 217 6.34 -10.15 2.97
C PHE A 217 7.41 -10.47 4.02
N ASP A 218 7.64 -11.76 4.28
CA ASP A 218 8.67 -12.26 5.19
C ASP A 218 9.86 -12.84 4.42
N PRO A 219 11.00 -12.12 4.33
CA PRO A 219 12.21 -12.62 3.68
C PRO A 219 12.76 -13.90 4.31
N ALA A 220 12.64 -14.05 5.63
CA ALA A 220 13.17 -15.21 6.33
C ALA A 220 12.41 -16.49 5.97
N ALA A 221 11.13 -16.38 5.59
CA ALA A 221 10.35 -17.50 5.09
C ALA A 221 10.83 -17.97 3.70
N VAL A 222 11.32 -17.06 2.86
CA VAL A 222 11.84 -17.36 1.52
C VAL A 222 13.20 -18.04 1.59
N ASP A 223 14.09 -17.55 2.46
CA ASP A 223 15.42 -18.14 2.64
C ASP A 223 15.41 -19.42 3.49
N ARG A 224 14.23 -19.84 3.96
CA ARG A 224 14.12 -21.06 4.75
C ARG A 224 14.48 -22.26 3.89
N GLU A 225 15.48 -23.02 4.34
CA GLU A 225 15.77 -24.33 3.76
C GLU A 225 14.51 -25.20 3.76
N LEU A 226 14.14 -25.68 2.57
CA LEU A 226 13.08 -26.65 2.42
C LEU A 226 13.44 -27.90 3.22
N ARG A 227 12.50 -28.36 4.06
CA ARG A 227 12.66 -29.64 4.74
C ARG A 227 12.83 -30.73 3.69
N ARG A 228 13.51 -31.83 4.04
CA ARG A 228 13.72 -32.98 3.13
C ARG A 228 12.44 -33.43 2.41
N THR A 229 11.30 -33.38 3.09
CA THR A 229 9.98 -33.73 2.51
C THR A 229 9.46 -32.71 1.51
N GLU A 230 9.68 -31.42 1.77
CA GLU A 230 9.29 -30.30 0.90
C GLU A 230 10.17 -30.30 -0.36
N LEU A 231 11.48 -30.47 -0.19
CA LEU A 231 12.44 -30.62 -1.30
C LEU A 231 12.12 -31.84 -2.18
N ALA A 232 11.75 -32.97 -1.58
CA ALA A 232 11.33 -34.16 -2.33
C ALA A 232 10.05 -33.93 -3.14
N ALA A 233 9.11 -33.10 -2.63
CA ALA A 233 7.90 -32.73 -3.35
C ALA A 233 8.20 -31.83 -4.55
N VAL A 234 9.02 -30.79 -4.37
CA VAL A 234 9.45 -29.88 -5.45
C VAL A 234 10.17 -30.66 -6.56
N ARG A 235 11.14 -31.50 -6.19
CA ARG A 235 11.85 -32.37 -7.15
C ARG A 235 10.90 -33.30 -7.90
N ARG A 236 9.89 -33.83 -7.21
CA ARG A 236 8.88 -34.69 -7.85
C ARG A 236 8.05 -33.89 -8.86
N GLU A 237 7.63 -32.68 -8.50
CA GLU A 237 6.88 -31.79 -9.38
C GLU A 237 7.68 -31.46 -10.65
N GLU A 238 8.95 -31.09 -10.51
CA GLU A 238 9.85 -30.81 -11.63
C GLU A 238 10.03 -32.02 -12.56
N ILE A 239 10.25 -33.23 -12.01
CA ILE A 239 10.34 -34.46 -12.79
C ILE A 239 9.02 -34.72 -13.53
N THR A 240 7.86 -34.52 -12.89
CA THR A 240 6.55 -34.69 -13.55
C THR A 240 6.29 -33.66 -14.63
N HIS A 241 6.73 -32.41 -14.44
CA HIS A 241 6.65 -31.35 -15.43
C HIS A 241 7.46 -31.72 -16.68
N LEU A 242 8.74 -32.08 -16.51
CA LEU A 242 9.60 -32.47 -17.63
C LEU A 242 9.08 -33.74 -18.34
N ALA A 243 8.55 -34.71 -17.60
CA ALA A 243 7.92 -35.90 -18.16
C ALA A 243 6.67 -35.56 -18.99
N ALA A 244 5.88 -34.57 -18.57
CA ALA A 244 4.73 -34.09 -19.31
C ALA A 244 5.11 -33.43 -20.65
N PHE A 245 6.31 -32.84 -20.74
CA PHE A 245 6.88 -32.35 -22.01
C PHE A 245 7.53 -33.45 -22.86
N GLY A 246 7.38 -34.72 -22.49
CA GLY A 246 7.86 -35.86 -23.27
C GLY A 246 9.33 -36.22 -23.05
N CYS A 247 10.00 -35.62 -22.07
CA CYS A 247 11.39 -35.97 -21.76
C CYS A 247 11.47 -37.42 -21.22
N THR A 248 12.50 -38.15 -21.64
CA THR A 248 12.83 -39.48 -21.10
C THR A 248 13.44 -39.36 -19.69
N ALA A 249 13.43 -40.45 -18.92
CA ALA A 249 13.97 -40.42 -17.56
C ALA A 249 15.48 -40.10 -17.55
N GLU A 250 16.19 -40.53 -18.58
CA GLU A 250 17.61 -40.28 -18.81
C GLU A 250 17.87 -38.80 -19.12
N GLU A 251 17.07 -38.19 -20.00
CA GLU A 251 17.16 -36.75 -20.30
C GLU A 251 16.81 -35.88 -19.09
N ILE A 252 15.80 -36.28 -18.31
CA ILE A 252 15.43 -35.61 -17.07
C ILE A 252 16.58 -35.69 -16.06
N HIS A 253 17.18 -36.87 -15.89
CA HIS A 253 18.31 -37.06 -14.98
C HIS A 253 19.52 -36.19 -15.35
N GLN A 254 19.83 -36.07 -16.64
CA GLN A 254 20.88 -35.18 -17.13
C GLN A 254 20.53 -33.70 -16.92
N ARG A 255 19.29 -33.29 -17.19
CA ARG A 255 18.82 -31.90 -16.96
C ARG A 255 18.88 -31.48 -15.50
N LEU A 256 18.69 -32.43 -14.59
CA LEU A 256 18.80 -32.21 -13.14
C LEU A 256 20.25 -32.39 -12.63
N ASN A 257 21.25 -32.34 -13.51
CA ASN A 257 22.69 -32.47 -13.19
C ASN A 257 23.03 -33.69 -12.32
N GLU A 258 22.30 -34.79 -12.49
CA GLU A 258 22.50 -36.04 -11.73
C GLU A 258 22.32 -35.92 -10.20
N GLU A 259 21.73 -34.83 -9.70
CA GLU A 259 21.49 -34.61 -8.27
C GLU A 259 20.56 -35.64 -7.62
N ILE A 260 19.76 -36.33 -8.44
CA ILE A 260 18.78 -37.33 -8.04
C ILE A 260 19.13 -38.64 -8.74
N ALA A 261 19.19 -39.74 -7.98
CA ALA A 261 19.44 -41.06 -8.55
C ALA A 261 18.47 -41.39 -9.69
N LEU A 262 19.00 -41.88 -10.82
CA LEU A 262 18.23 -42.24 -12.02
C LEU A 262 17.08 -43.22 -11.72
N SER A 263 17.25 -44.13 -10.76
CA SER A 263 16.21 -45.05 -10.30
C SER A 263 14.98 -44.32 -9.71
N THR A 264 15.21 -43.23 -8.99
CA THR A 264 14.14 -42.38 -8.42
C THR A 264 13.41 -41.61 -9.52
N VAL A 265 14.15 -41.08 -10.51
CA VAL A 265 13.54 -40.39 -11.67
C VAL A 265 12.67 -41.34 -12.45
N ARG A 266 13.19 -42.53 -12.81
CA ARG A 266 12.42 -43.58 -13.50
C ARG A 266 11.16 -43.98 -12.74
N GLN A 267 11.26 -44.11 -11.41
CA GLN A 267 10.12 -44.42 -10.56
C GLN A 267 9.04 -43.32 -10.64
N ILE A 268 9.42 -42.05 -10.49
CA ILE A 268 8.47 -40.92 -10.52
C ILE A 268 7.80 -40.80 -11.89
N VAL A 269 8.56 -40.95 -12.98
CA VAL A 269 8.04 -40.94 -14.35
C VAL A 269 7.06 -42.10 -14.58
N GLN A 270 7.39 -43.30 -14.08
CA GLN A 270 6.50 -44.46 -14.16
C GLN A 270 5.20 -44.22 -13.40
N GLU A 271 5.28 -43.74 -12.15
CA GLU A 271 4.10 -43.43 -11.32
C GLU A 271 3.21 -42.35 -11.96
N TRP A 272 3.81 -41.36 -12.65
CA TRP A 272 3.07 -40.35 -13.40
C TRP A 272 2.38 -40.94 -14.64
N ARG A 273 3.06 -41.79 -15.41
CA ARG A 273 2.50 -42.42 -16.62
C ARG A 273 1.37 -43.41 -16.33
N THR A 274 1.48 -44.17 -15.23
CA THR A 274 0.52 -45.22 -14.90
C THR A 274 -0.55 -44.77 -13.90
N GLY A 275 -0.35 -43.64 -13.22
CA GLY A 275 -1.22 -43.16 -12.14
C GLY A 275 -1.18 -44.02 -10.87
N GLN A 276 -0.37 -45.09 -10.84
CA GLN A 276 -0.28 -46.03 -9.72
C GLN A 276 1.00 -45.78 -8.92
N LYS A 277 0.86 -45.44 -7.64
CA LYS A 277 1.99 -45.38 -6.70
C LYS A 277 2.46 -46.79 -6.36
N ARG A 278 3.77 -47.06 -6.41
CA ARG A 278 4.33 -48.35 -6.03
C ARG A 278 4.24 -48.53 -4.51
N GLU A 279 3.58 -49.59 -4.05
CA GLU A 279 3.60 -49.97 -2.64
C GLU A 279 5.01 -50.44 -2.25
N ARG A 280 5.71 -49.69 -1.41
CA ARG A 280 7.04 -50.05 -0.88
C ARG A 280 7.02 -51.23 0.12
N LYS A 281 5.86 -51.86 0.36
CA LYS A 281 5.67 -52.88 1.42
C LYS A 281 5.70 -54.34 0.96
N GLN A 282 6.12 -54.65 -0.26
CA GLN A 282 6.28 -56.04 -0.69
C GLN A 282 7.58 -56.26 -1.46
N VAL A 283 8.73 -56.29 -0.75
CA VAL A 283 9.86 -57.17 -1.09
C VAL A 283 10.65 -57.44 0.20
N ALA A 284 10.15 -58.39 1.00
CA ALA A 284 10.94 -59.13 1.97
C ALA A 284 10.25 -60.49 2.15
N ALA A 285 10.50 -61.39 1.21
CA ALA A 285 10.34 -62.83 1.31
C ALA A 285 11.47 -63.45 0.49
#